data_AF-A0A1N6DCC0-F1
#
_entry.id   AF-A0A1N6DCC0-F1
#
_cell.length_a   1.000
_cell.length_b   1.000
_cell.length_c   1.000
_cell.angle_alpha   90.00
_cell.angle_beta   90.00
_cell.angle_gamma   90.00
#
_symmetry.space_group_name_H-M   'P 1'
#
loop_
_entity.id
_entity.type
_entity.pdbx_description
1 polymer ?
#
loop_
_entity_poly.entity_id
_entity_poly.type
_entity_poly.pdbx_seq_one_letter_code
_entity_poly.pdbx_strand_id
1 'polypeptide(L)'
;MAKKTGPKKETKSDFLRNALGKNPNLDHHQINLRWVKSGHAGTISSALYYHVRAELGIKTEWTWVQSSEPESTGLEPPGTVEVGRAKSATSRSAKAPTEVYQVRVSLVDSQPTIWRRIQVADCTLDTLHELIQTAMGWTNSHLHHFEINDKLYGDPMLLRETFEDLNYANSTTTMLSEIVPQNGRPFRFTYEYDFGDSWEHAVLFEGRLPAEPGQRYPVCLEGARACPPEDVGGLWGYAEFLEAIADPDHAEHKEMLIWVGGHFDPEAFDPALATKRMKKGLPNWRELR
;
A
#
# COMPACT_ATOMS: atom_id res chain seq x y z
N MET A 1 3.45 51.75 -16.92
CA MET A 1 4.32 50.56 -17.08
C MET A 1 3.47 49.32 -16.84
N ALA A 2 3.09 48.61 -17.90
CA ALA A 2 2.32 47.37 -17.77
C ALA A 2 3.28 46.20 -17.57
N LYS A 3 3.19 45.51 -16.42
CA LYS A 3 3.92 44.26 -16.16
C LYS A 3 3.41 43.22 -17.16
N LYS A 4 4.25 42.79 -18.10
CA LYS A 4 4.03 41.58 -18.88
C LYS A 4 4.12 40.38 -17.93
N THR A 5 2.98 39.78 -17.60
CA THR A 5 2.93 38.45 -16.98
C THR A 5 3.39 37.43 -18.02
N GLY A 6 4.46 36.68 -17.72
CA GLY A 6 4.87 35.54 -18.54
C GLY A 6 3.78 34.46 -18.61
N PRO A 7 3.88 33.51 -19.56
CA PRO A 7 2.88 32.46 -19.71
C PRO A 7 2.72 31.67 -18.41
N LYS A 8 1.48 31.47 -17.95
CA LYS A 8 1.17 30.62 -16.80
C LYS A 8 1.64 29.19 -17.12
N LYS A 9 2.45 28.62 -16.22
CA LYS A 9 2.90 27.22 -16.31
C LYS A 9 1.66 26.32 -16.15
N GLU A 10 1.45 25.41 -17.09
CA GLU A 10 0.33 24.44 -17.05
C GLU A 10 0.44 23.59 -15.77
N THR A 11 -0.67 23.45 -15.03
CA THR A 11 -0.71 22.59 -13.83
C THR A 11 -0.98 21.15 -14.22
N LYS A 12 -0.65 20.19 -13.34
CA LYS A 12 -0.96 18.76 -13.54
C LYS A 12 -2.47 18.53 -13.77
N SER A 13 -3.33 19.24 -13.04
CA SER A 13 -4.78 19.18 -13.19
C SER A 13 -5.26 19.75 -14.52
N ASP A 14 -4.68 20.86 -14.99
CA ASP A 14 -5.00 21.44 -16.31
C ASP A 14 -4.62 20.49 -17.44
N PHE A 15 -3.43 19.88 -17.35
CA PHE A 15 -2.97 18.88 -18.32
C PHE A 15 -3.90 17.66 -18.36
N LEU A 16 -4.28 17.13 -17.18
CA LEU A 16 -5.23 16.03 -17.07
C LEU A 16 -6.58 16.37 -17.71
N ARG A 17 -7.18 17.52 -17.39
CA ARG A 17 -8.47 17.93 -17.95
C ARG A 17 -8.42 18.03 -19.47
N ASN A 18 -7.33 18.57 -20.01
CA ASN A 18 -7.10 18.67 -21.45
C ASN A 18 -6.90 17.29 -22.10
N ALA A 19 -6.07 16.43 -21.53
CA ALA A 19 -5.75 15.11 -22.07
C ALA A 19 -6.96 14.17 -22.02
N LEU A 20 -7.64 14.09 -20.87
CA LEU A 20 -8.82 13.23 -20.66
C LEU A 20 -10.07 13.77 -21.36
N GLY A 21 -10.23 15.09 -21.46
CA GLY A 21 -11.31 15.69 -22.26
C GLY A 21 -11.19 15.38 -23.76
N LYS A 22 -9.97 15.17 -24.27
CA LYS A 22 -9.71 14.74 -25.65
C LYS A 22 -9.83 13.24 -25.84
N ASN A 23 -9.37 12.46 -24.87
CA ASN A 23 -9.48 11.00 -24.90
C ASN A 23 -9.77 10.47 -23.49
N PRO A 24 -11.03 10.14 -23.16
CA PRO A 24 -11.42 9.68 -21.83
C PRO A 24 -10.90 8.27 -21.51
N ASN A 25 -10.42 7.53 -22.52
CA ASN A 25 -9.90 6.17 -22.36
C ASN A 25 -8.40 6.14 -22.06
N LEU A 26 -7.74 7.29 -21.91
CA LEU A 26 -6.34 7.30 -21.49
C LEU A 26 -6.24 6.74 -20.08
N ASP A 27 -5.52 5.64 -19.94
CA ASP A 27 -5.10 5.13 -18.64
C ASP A 27 -4.08 6.09 -18.00
N HIS A 28 -3.85 5.91 -16.69
CA HIS A 28 -2.98 6.77 -15.90
C HIS A 28 -1.54 6.78 -16.42
N HIS A 29 -1.08 5.65 -16.94
CA HIS A 29 0.24 5.49 -17.53
C HIS A 29 0.38 6.31 -18.83
N GLN A 30 -0.58 6.21 -19.74
CA GLN A 30 -0.60 6.99 -20.99
C GLN A 30 -0.62 8.49 -20.71
N ILE A 31 -1.26 8.92 -19.63
CA ILE A 31 -1.19 10.30 -19.16
C ILE A 31 0.22 10.67 -18.71
N ASN A 32 0.86 9.85 -17.88
CA ASN A 32 2.22 10.10 -17.41
C ASN A 32 3.27 10.09 -18.54
N LEU A 33 3.16 9.18 -19.51
CA LEU A 33 4.00 9.21 -20.71
C LEU A 33 3.84 10.51 -21.49
N ARG A 34 2.60 10.99 -21.66
CA ARG A 34 2.33 12.26 -22.34
C ARG A 34 2.87 13.45 -21.56
N TRP A 35 2.78 13.41 -20.23
CA TRP A 35 3.31 14.43 -19.33
C TRP A 35 4.83 14.59 -19.49
N VAL A 36 5.57 13.48 -19.39
CA VAL A 36 7.04 13.47 -19.59
C VAL A 36 7.40 13.88 -21.01
N LYS A 37 6.71 13.36 -22.03
CA LYS A 37 6.94 13.74 -23.44
C LYS A 37 6.69 15.22 -23.72
N SER A 38 5.89 15.88 -22.89
CA SER A 38 5.61 17.32 -22.99
C SER A 38 6.68 18.18 -22.29
N GLY A 39 7.75 17.55 -21.77
CA GLY A 39 8.88 18.23 -21.11
C GLY A 39 8.58 18.65 -19.68
N HIS A 40 7.51 18.14 -19.08
CA HIS A 40 7.17 18.40 -17.69
C HIS A 40 7.97 17.46 -16.77
N ALA A 41 8.36 17.97 -15.60
CA ALA A 41 9.08 17.19 -14.59
C ALA A 41 8.12 16.45 -13.64
N GLY A 42 8.57 15.32 -13.10
CA GLY A 42 7.81 14.45 -12.19
C GLY A 42 6.67 13.70 -12.88
N THR A 43 5.85 13.01 -12.08
CA THR A 43 4.66 12.28 -12.54
C THR A 43 3.38 12.93 -12.02
N ILE A 44 2.28 12.70 -12.71
CA ILE A 44 0.92 12.94 -12.24
C ILE A 44 0.54 11.75 -11.35
N SER A 45 0.10 11.99 -10.11
CA SER A 45 -0.34 10.92 -9.20
C SER A 45 -1.65 10.30 -9.68
N SER A 46 -1.92 9.04 -9.32
CA SER A 46 -3.17 8.37 -9.71
C SER A 46 -4.38 9.04 -9.06
N ALA A 47 -4.25 9.47 -7.79
CA ALA A 47 -5.29 10.25 -7.10
C ALA A 47 -5.70 11.51 -7.88
N LEU A 48 -4.75 12.28 -8.40
CA LEU A 48 -5.09 13.46 -9.19
C LEU A 48 -5.71 13.07 -10.54
N TYR A 49 -5.23 11.99 -11.16
CA TYR A 49 -5.80 11.43 -12.38
C TYR A 49 -7.26 10.98 -12.19
N TYR A 50 -7.56 10.20 -11.15
CA TYR A 50 -8.91 9.72 -10.86
C TYR A 50 -9.84 10.83 -10.37
N HIS A 51 -9.34 11.79 -9.58
CA HIS A 51 -10.11 12.97 -9.21
C HIS A 51 -10.57 13.75 -10.45
N VAL A 52 -9.67 14.03 -11.40
CA VAL A 52 -10.03 14.73 -12.64
C VAL A 52 -10.95 13.88 -13.52
N ARG A 53 -10.79 12.55 -13.57
CA ARG A 53 -11.75 11.67 -14.27
C ARG A 53 -13.15 11.78 -13.67
N ALA A 54 -13.26 11.76 -12.35
CA ALA A 54 -14.53 11.93 -11.65
C ALA A 54 -15.15 13.30 -11.91
N GLU A 55 -14.37 14.40 -11.87
CA GLU A 55 -14.82 15.75 -12.25
C GLU A 55 -15.39 15.78 -13.69
N LEU A 56 -14.75 15.05 -14.61
CA LEU A 56 -15.18 14.96 -16.01
C LEU A 56 -16.32 13.97 -16.25
N GLY A 57 -16.83 13.29 -15.21
CA GLY A 57 -17.86 12.27 -15.34
C GLY A 57 -17.39 11.00 -16.06
N ILE A 58 -16.08 10.78 -16.17
CA ILE A 58 -15.50 9.59 -16.78
C ILE A 58 -15.53 8.49 -15.74
N LYS A 59 -16.50 7.56 -15.87
CA LYS A 59 -16.60 6.41 -14.98
C LYS A 59 -15.41 5.48 -15.17
N THR A 60 -14.72 5.17 -14.09
CA THR A 60 -13.73 4.09 -14.04
C THR A 60 -14.49 2.81 -13.69
N GLU A 61 -14.74 1.94 -14.67
CA GLU A 61 -15.17 0.57 -14.37
C GLU A 61 -13.94 -0.23 -13.98
N TRP A 62 -13.73 -0.34 -12.66
CA TRP A 62 -12.73 -1.23 -12.14
C TRP A 62 -13.20 -2.69 -12.33
N THR A 63 -12.68 -3.38 -13.34
CA THR A 63 -12.82 -4.83 -13.45
C THR A 63 -11.87 -5.50 -12.46
N TRP A 64 -12.27 -5.53 -11.20
CA TRP A 64 -11.56 -6.27 -10.15
C TRP A 64 -11.66 -7.76 -10.43
N VAL A 65 -10.54 -8.41 -10.75
CA VAL A 65 -10.47 -9.86 -10.88
C VAL A 65 -10.81 -10.47 -9.51
N GLN A 66 -11.91 -11.23 -9.44
CA GLN A 66 -12.15 -12.13 -8.32
C GLN A 66 -11.04 -13.18 -8.35
N SER A 67 -10.03 -13.06 -7.47
CA SER A 67 -9.09 -14.15 -7.26
C SER A 67 -9.86 -15.31 -6.63
N SER A 68 -10.15 -16.35 -7.40
CA SER A 68 -10.64 -17.62 -6.88
C SER A 68 -9.61 -18.17 -5.89
N GLU A 69 -10.06 -18.45 -4.66
CA GLU A 69 -9.25 -19.07 -3.61
C GLU A 69 -8.72 -20.43 -4.10
N PRO A 70 -7.42 -20.74 -3.96
CA PRO A 70 -6.99 -22.13 -4.03
C PRO A 70 -7.47 -22.86 -2.76
N GLU A 71 -8.15 -24.00 -2.95
CA GLU A 71 -8.65 -24.86 -1.87
C GLU A 71 -7.56 -25.16 -0.83
N SER A 72 -7.84 -24.86 0.43
CA SER A 72 -7.00 -25.21 1.57
C SER A 72 -6.98 -26.74 1.71
N THR A 73 -5.86 -27.38 1.41
CA THR A 73 -5.64 -28.78 1.82
C THR A 73 -5.31 -28.78 3.31
N GLY A 74 -6.20 -29.39 4.10
CA GLY A 74 -6.10 -29.46 5.55
C GLY A 74 -4.84 -30.21 6.00
N LEU A 75 -4.05 -29.53 6.83
CA LEU A 75 -3.01 -30.14 7.65
C LEU A 75 -3.30 -29.79 9.10
N GLU A 76 -3.56 -30.82 9.90
CA GLU A 76 -3.74 -30.72 11.35
C GLU A 76 -2.44 -30.26 12.04
N PRO A 77 -2.52 -29.55 13.19
CA PRO A 77 -1.35 -29.04 13.88
C PRO A 77 -0.60 -30.15 14.65
N PRO A 78 0.74 -30.19 14.60
CA PRO A 78 1.52 -31.08 15.46
C PRO A 78 1.66 -30.54 16.89
N GLY A 79 1.69 -31.50 17.84
CA GLY A 79 1.60 -31.31 19.28
C GLY A 79 2.72 -30.54 19.96
N THR A 80 2.41 -30.16 21.20
CA THR A 80 3.15 -29.32 22.12
C THR A 80 4.40 -29.98 22.71
N VAL A 81 5.47 -29.20 22.86
CA VAL A 81 6.57 -29.49 23.79
C VAL A 81 6.86 -28.23 24.60
N GLU A 82 6.72 -28.32 25.92
CA GLU A 82 7.03 -27.24 26.88
C GLU A 82 8.53 -27.16 27.16
N VAL A 83 9.09 -25.95 27.21
CA VAL A 83 10.34 -25.67 27.96
C VAL A 83 10.23 -24.31 28.66
N GLY A 84 10.61 -24.28 29.94
CA GLY A 84 10.37 -23.20 30.89
C GLY A 84 11.31 -21.98 30.84
N ARG A 85 10.66 -20.81 30.97
CA ARG A 85 10.90 -19.65 31.87
C ARG A 85 12.27 -18.94 31.95
N ALA A 86 12.22 -17.61 31.74
CA ALA A 86 12.81 -16.60 32.63
C ALA A 86 11.98 -15.29 32.59
N LYS A 87 11.83 -14.61 33.74
CA LYS A 87 11.02 -13.39 33.93
C LYS A 87 11.91 -12.13 33.82
N SER A 88 11.39 -11.06 33.20
CA SER A 88 11.89 -9.69 33.43
C SER A 88 10.81 -8.62 33.22
N ALA A 89 10.90 -7.61 34.11
CA ALA A 89 10.25 -6.33 34.31
C ALA A 89 8.99 -5.90 33.51
N THR A 90 8.00 -5.46 34.28
CA THR A 90 6.68 -4.94 33.91
C THR A 90 6.73 -3.61 33.14
N SER A 91 6.36 -3.64 31.87
CA SER A 91 5.69 -2.49 31.23
C SER A 91 4.19 -2.57 31.55
N ARG A 92 3.51 -1.42 31.66
CA ARG A 92 2.05 -1.36 31.84
C ARG A 92 1.39 -2.11 30.68
N SER A 93 0.86 -3.31 30.93
CA SER A 93 0.28 -4.13 29.87
C SER A 93 -0.99 -3.45 29.37
N ALA A 94 -0.98 -3.00 28.11
CA ALA A 94 -2.22 -2.84 27.38
C ALA A 94 -3.02 -4.15 27.52
N LYS A 95 -4.30 -4.04 27.91
CA LYS A 95 -5.17 -5.20 28.04
C LYS A 95 -5.19 -5.91 26.68
N ALA A 96 -5.01 -7.23 26.68
CA ALA A 96 -5.04 -8.00 25.43
C ALA A 96 -6.36 -7.71 24.70
N PRO A 97 -6.34 -7.56 23.36
CA PRO A 97 -7.56 -7.32 22.60
C PRO A 97 -8.51 -8.50 22.80
N THR A 98 -9.80 -8.23 22.88
CA THR A 98 -10.84 -9.26 22.93
C THR A 98 -11.31 -9.66 21.52
N GLU A 99 -11.04 -8.82 20.54
CA GLU A 99 -11.45 -8.94 19.15
C GLU A 99 -10.33 -8.40 18.25
N VAL A 100 -10.20 -9.00 17.07
CA VAL A 100 -9.25 -8.59 16.03
C VAL A 100 -9.94 -8.43 14.68
N TYR A 101 -9.32 -7.61 13.85
CA TYR A 101 -9.77 -7.26 12.51
C TYR A 101 -8.93 -8.06 11.53
N GLN A 102 -9.57 -8.93 10.75
CA GLN A 102 -8.89 -9.63 9.68
C GLN A 102 -8.93 -8.80 8.41
N VAL A 103 -7.75 -8.57 7.83
CA VAL A 103 -7.56 -7.71 6.67
C VAL A 103 -6.71 -8.45 5.64
N ARG A 104 -7.18 -8.51 4.40
CA ARG A 104 -6.39 -8.92 3.24
C ARG A 104 -5.95 -7.67 2.48
N VAL A 105 -4.66 -7.57 2.21
CA VAL A 105 -4.04 -6.48 1.46
C VAL A 105 -3.46 -7.07 0.19
N SER A 106 -3.90 -6.59 -0.97
CA SER A 106 -3.45 -7.12 -2.28
C SER A 106 -2.95 -5.97 -3.15
N LEU A 107 -1.77 -6.14 -3.75
CA LEU A 107 -1.22 -5.17 -4.70
C LEU A 107 -2.05 -5.24 -5.99
N VAL A 108 -2.68 -4.12 -6.34
CA VAL A 108 -3.53 -4.00 -7.53
C VAL A 108 -2.70 -4.24 -8.78
N ASP A 109 -3.30 -4.82 -9.81
CA ASP A 109 -2.71 -5.11 -11.13
C ASP A 109 -1.46 -6.02 -11.16
N SER A 110 -0.99 -6.50 -10.02
CA SER A 110 0.07 -7.51 -9.94
C SER A 110 -0.42 -8.87 -10.43
N GLN A 111 0.35 -9.51 -11.32
CA GLN A 111 0.06 -10.84 -11.85
C GLN A 111 1.34 -11.72 -11.88
N PRO A 112 1.34 -12.89 -11.21
CA PRO A 112 0.38 -13.35 -10.20
C PRO A 112 0.25 -12.40 -9.00
N THR A 113 -0.91 -12.39 -8.34
CA THR A 113 -1.22 -11.42 -7.27
C THR A 113 -0.26 -11.51 -6.09
N ILE A 114 0.26 -10.36 -5.67
CA ILE A 114 1.06 -10.17 -4.45
C ILE A 114 0.12 -9.74 -3.32
N TRP A 115 0.10 -10.46 -2.20
CA TRP A 115 -0.87 -10.18 -1.13
C TRP A 115 -0.45 -10.69 0.25
N ARG A 116 -1.09 -10.15 1.30
CA ARG A 116 -0.95 -10.53 2.71
C ARG A 116 -2.32 -10.63 3.37
N ARG A 117 -2.54 -11.62 4.22
CA ARG A 117 -3.68 -11.65 5.16
C ARG A 117 -3.14 -11.48 6.57
N ILE A 118 -3.60 -10.44 7.24
CA ILE A 118 -3.15 -10.03 8.57
C ILE A 118 -4.33 -9.93 9.54
N GLN A 119 -4.07 -10.16 10.81
CA GLN A 119 -4.98 -9.87 11.91
C GLN A 119 -4.36 -8.81 12.82
N VAL A 120 -5.14 -7.77 13.09
CA VAL A 120 -4.72 -6.61 13.86
C VAL A 120 -5.73 -6.29 14.94
N ALA A 121 -5.29 -5.72 16.06
CA ALA A 121 -6.21 -5.07 16.99
C ALA A 121 -6.79 -3.80 16.33
N ASP A 122 -7.87 -3.25 16.89
CA ASP A 122 -8.32 -1.94 16.45
C ASP A 122 -7.20 -0.90 16.63
N CYS A 123 -6.97 -0.11 15.58
CA CYS A 123 -5.83 0.80 15.48
C CYS A 123 -6.18 1.96 14.54
N THR A 124 -5.34 3.00 14.52
CA THR A 124 -5.53 4.12 13.60
C THR A 124 -5.17 3.72 12.18
N LEU A 125 -5.66 4.45 11.18
CA LEU A 125 -5.26 4.25 9.78
C LEU A 125 -3.74 4.44 9.58
N ASP A 126 -3.11 5.37 10.31
CA ASP A 126 -1.64 5.53 10.29
C ASP A 126 -0.91 4.29 10.88
N THR A 127 -1.48 3.67 11.92
CA THR A 127 -0.94 2.38 12.43
C THR A 127 -1.15 1.26 11.42
N LEU A 128 -2.31 1.19 10.76
CA LEU A 128 -2.58 0.21 9.71
C LEU A 128 -1.61 0.39 8.54
N HIS A 129 -1.28 1.62 8.16
CA HIS A 129 -0.24 1.93 7.17
C HIS A 129 1.11 1.30 7.55
N GLU A 130 1.60 1.49 8.77
CA GLU A 130 2.87 0.87 9.21
C GLU A 130 2.82 -0.66 9.18
N LEU A 131 1.67 -1.25 9.52
CA LEU A 131 1.47 -2.69 9.48
C LEU A 131 1.46 -3.22 8.04
N ILE A 132 0.85 -2.50 7.10
CA ILE A 132 0.91 -2.82 5.67
C ILE A 132 2.36 -2.74 5.18
N GLN A 133 3.06 -1.64 5.45
CA GLN A 133 4.46 -1.43 5.05
C GLN A 133 5.36 -2.57 5.53
N THR A 134 5.29 -2.91 6.81
CA THR A 134 6.12 -3.97 7.38
C THR A 134 5.74 -5.38 6.93
N ALA A 135 4.45 -5.64 6.62
CA ALA A 135 4.00 -6.90 6.04
C ALA A 135 4.42 -7.06 4.57
N MET A 136 4.46 -5.96 3.81
CA MET A 136 4.98 -5.93 2.44
C MET A 136 6.52 -5.96 2.41
N GLY A 137 7.17 -5.52 3.48
CA GLY A 137 8.64 -5.46 3.55
C GLY A 137 9.22 -4.13 3.07
N TRP A 138 8.39 -3.10 2.96
CA TRP A 138 8.77 -1.73 2.62
C TRP A 138 9.24 -0.93 3.81
N THR A 139 9.82 0.24 3.54
CA THR A 139 10.56 1.03 4.52
C THR A 139 9.82 2.28 4.97
N ASN A 140 8.61 2.55 4.47
CA ASN A 140 7.84 3.75 4.78
C ASN A 140 8.62 5.04 4.43
N SER A 141 9.22 5.04 3.23
CA SER A 141 10.07 6.13 2.74
C SER A 141 9.29 7.20 1.96
N HIS A 142 8.06 6.91 1.54
CA HIS A 142 7.26 7.77 0.68
C HIS A 142 5.92 8.18 1.31
N LEU A 143 5.27 9.16 0.70
CA LEU A 143 3.91 9.57 1.07
C LEU A 143 2.91 8.45 0.80
N HIS A 144 1.81 8.47 1.54
CA HIS A 144 0.72 7.52 1.41
C HIS A 144 -0.63 8.16 1.71
N HIS A 145 -1.71 7.50 1.31
CA HIS A 145 -3.04 7.77 1.82
C HIS A 145 -3.96 6.55 1.70
N PHE A 146 -5.12 6.64 2.35
CA PHE A 146 -6.26 5.75 2.12
C PHE A 146 -7.37 6.50 1.40
N GLU A 147 -8.03 5.84 0.46
CA GLU A 147 -9.26 6.31 -0.16
C GLU A 147 -10.41 5.41 0.26
N ILE A 148 -11.38 5.98 0.98
CA ILE A 148 -12.50 5.27 1.60
C ILE A 148 -13.78 6.05 1.32
N ASN A 149 -14.72 5.46 0.57
CA ASN A 149 -15.99 6.09 0.19
C ASN A 149 -15.79 7.51 -0.40
N ASP A 150 -14.93 7.62 -1.41
CA ASP A 150 -14.56 8.87 -2.10
C ASP A 150 -13.91 9.95 -1.20
N LYS A 151 -13.44 9.55 -0.01
CA LYS A 151 -12.76 10.43 0.93
C LYS A 151 -11.33 9.99 1.17
N LEU A 152 -10.43 10.95 1.12
CA LEU A 152 -9.01 10.74 1.34
C LEU A 152 -8.64 10.89 2.82
N TYR A 153 -7.79 9.98 3.31
CA TYR A 153 -7.27 9.96 4.66
C TYR A 153 -5.74 9.85 4.61
N GLY A 154 -5.04 10.79 5.23
CA GLY A 154 -3.57 10.81 5.25
C GLY A 154 -3.04 11.56 6.46
N ASP A 155 -1.73 11.61 6.64
CA ASP A 155 -1.13 12.40 7.72
C ASP A 155 -1.17 13.90 7.35
N PRO A 156 -1.91 14.74 8.11
CA PRO A 156 -1.96 16.17 7.86
C PRO A 156 -0.58 16.84 7.91
N MET A 157 0.34 16.37 8.75
CA MET A 157 1.69 16.94 8.83
C MET A 157 2.47 16.76 7.52
N LEU A 158 2.30 15.62 6.86
CA LEU A 158 3.01 15.28 5.62
C LEU A 158 2.35 15.90 4.39
N LEU A 159 1.02 16.01 4.37
CA LEU A 159 0.26 16.39 3.18
C LEU A 159 -0.02 17.89 3.08
N ARG A 160 0.06 18.64 4.19
CA ARG A 160 -0.33 20.06 4.23
C ARG A 160 0.38 20.95 3.22
N GLU A 161 1.66 20.74 2.93
CA GLU A 161 2.40 21.68 2.08
C GLU A 161 2.11 21.52 0.59
N THR A 162 1.87 20.29 0.13
CA THR A 162 1.74 19.99 -1.31
C THR A 162 0.30 19.65 -1.72
N PHE A 163 -0.54 19.23 -0.77
CA PHE A 163 -1.86 18.64 -1.05
C PHE A 163 -2.98 19.25 -0.18
N GLU A 164 -2.83 20.49 0.28
CA GLU A 164 -3.83 21.17 1.13
C GLU A 164 -5.23 21.20 0.49
N ASP A 165 -5.30 21.44 -0.82
CA ASP A 165 -6.56 21.56 -1.57
C ASP A 165 -7.38 20.26 -1.64
N LEU A 166 -6.77 19.11 -1.34
CA LEU A 166 -7.43 17.79 -1.40
C LEU A 166 -8.20 17.44 -0.12
N ASN A 167 -8.18 18.31 0.91
CA ASN A 167 -9.01 18.20 2.12
C ASN A 167 -8.97 16.80 2.79
N TYR A 168 -7.77 16.30 3.05
CA TYR A 168 -7.55 15.00 3.70
C TYR A 168 -8.13 14.96 5.12
N ALA A 169 -8.84 13.87 5.44
CA ALA A 169 -9.08 13.52 6.84
C ALA A 169 -7.82 12.98 7.51
N ASN A 170 -7.76 13.13 8.82
CA ASN A 170 -6.58 12.79 9.60
C ASN A 170 -6.48 11.27 9.85
N SER A 171 -5.56 10.59 9.16
CA SER A 171 -5.30 9.16 9.34
C SER A 171 -4.69 8.82 10.71
N THR A 172 -3.99 9.76 11.34
CA THR A 172 -3.30 9.55 12.63
C THR A 172 -4.26 9.41 13.81
N THR A 173 -5.53 9.83 13.63
CA THR A 173 -6.57 9.78 14.67
C THR A 173 -7.80 8.97 14.27
N THR A 174 -7.97 8.66 12.98
CA THR A 174 -9.13 7.88 12.51
C THR A 174 -8.90 6.40 12.80
N MET A 175 -9.77 5.78 13.59
CA MET A 175 -9.68 4.35 13.92
C MET A 175 -10.24 3.47 12.79
N LEU A 176 -9.68 2.27 12.62
CA LEU A 176 -10.18 1.27 11.68
C LEU A 176 -11.63 0.88 12.00
N SER A 177 -11.98 0.79 13.28
CA SER A 177 -13.35 0.55 13.73
C SER A 177 -14.36 1.63 13.34
N GLU A 178 -13.93 2.87 13.07
CA GLU A 178 -14.79 3.93 12.55
C GLU A 178 -15.08 3.77 11.04
N ILE A 179 -14.17 3.09 10.34
CA ILE A 179 -14.23 2.88 8.90
C ILE A 179 -15.04 1.64 8.54
N VAL A 180 -14.79 0.52 9.21
CA VAL A 180 -15.38 -0.76 8.83
C VAL A 180 -16.81 -0.94 9.38
N PRO A 181 -17.68 -1.71 8.71
CA PRO A 181 -19.04 -1.96 9.17
C PRO A 181 -19.09 -2.60 10.56
N GLN A 182 -19.92 -2.05 11.45
CA GLN A 182 -20.12 -2.59 12.81
C GLN A 182 -20.72 -4.00 12.82
N ASN A 183 -21.42 -4.38 11.73
CA ASN A 183 -21.98 -5.72 11.56
C ASN A 183 -20.93 -6.76 11.08
N GLY A 184 -19.67 -6.38 10.96
CA GLY A 184 -18.56 -7.27 10.59
C GLY A 184 -18.58 -7.74 9.15
N ARG A 185 -19.44 -7.20 8.27
CA ARG A 185 -19.47 -7.58 6.87
C ARG A 185 -18.18 -7.15 6.15
N PRO A 186 -17.77 -7.88 5.10
CA PRO A 186 -16.64 -7.49 4.30
C PRO A 186 -16.75 -6.06 3.77
N PHE A 187 -15.64 -5.33 3.82
CA PHE A 187 -15.57 -3.93 3.39
C PHE A 187 -14.23 -3.67 2.72
N ARG A 188 -14.27 -3.04 1.55
CA ARG A 188 -13.07 -2.79 0.73
C ARG A 188 -12.81 -1.29 0.61
N PHE A 189 -11.55 -0.92 0.67
CA PHE A 189 -11.05 0.44 0.41
C PHE A 189 -9.64 0.38 -0.18
N THR A 190 -9.14 1.53 -0.64
CA THR A 190 -7.85 1.64 -1.32
C THR A 190 -6.78 2.22 -0.39
N TYR A 191 -5.55 1.75 -0.53
CA TYR A 191 -4.35 2.30 0.08
C TYR A 191 -3.30 2.54 -1.01
N GLU A 192 -2.92 3.80 -1.23
CA GLU A 192 -1.84 4.17 -2.15
C GLU A 192 -0.58 4.50 -1.35
N TYR A 193 0.53 3.89 -1.73
CA TYR A 193 1.86 4.18 -1.22
C TYR A 193 2.78 4.63 -2.34
N ASP A 194 3.62 5.61 -2.06
CA ASP A 194 4.51 6.28 -3.01
C ASP A 194 3.76 6.91 -4.18
N PHE A 195 3.48 8.22 -4.11
CA PHE A 195 2.80 8.93 -5.19
C PHE A 195 3.65 9.07 -6.48
N GLY A 196 4.92 8.67 -6.44
CA GLY A 196 5.78 8.54 -7.61
C GLY A 196 5.47 7.27 -8.39
N ASP A 197 5.68 6.11 -7.73
CA ASP A 197 5.50 4.78 -8.31
C ASP A 197 4.03 4.28 -8.30
N SER A 198 3.19 4.91 -7.50
CA SER A 198 1.75 4.69 -7.36
C SER A 198 1.39 3.26 -7.00
N TRP A 199 1.93 2.78 -5.88
CA TRP A 199 1.64 1.43 -5.38
C TRP A 199 0.25 1.37 -4.74
N GLU A 200 -0.75 1.04 -5.56
CA GLU A 200 -2.13 0.88 -5.12
C GLU A 200 -2.39 -0.52 -4.55
N HIS A 201 -3.03 -0.55 -3.39
CA HIS A 201 -3.46 -1.77 -2.72
C HIS A 201 -4.97 -1.77 -2.50
N ALA A 202 -5.58 -2.90 -2.81
CA ALA A 202 -6.92 -3.21 -2.35
C ALA A 202 -6.83 -3.76 -0.92
N VAL A 203 -7.41 -3.02 0.02
CA VAL A 203 -7.53 -3.44 1.42
C VAL A 203 -8.95 -3.97 1.63
N LEU A 204 -9.07 -5.27 1.88
CA LEU A 204 -10.31 -5.94 2.19
C LEU A 204 -10.34 -6.27 3.68
N PHE A 205 -11.17 -5.57 4.44
CA PHE A 205 -11.60 -6.05 5.74
C PHE A 205 -12.50 -7.26 5.53
N GLU A 206 -12.10 -8.41 6.07
CA GLU A 206 -12.79 -9.71 5.91
C GLU A 206 -13.76 -9.96 7.06
N GLY A 207 -13.53 -9.35 8.23
CA GLY A 207 -14.44 -9.46 9.37
C GLY A 207 -13.75 -9.24 10.71
N ARG A 208 -14.55 -9.28 11.77
CA ARG A 208 -14.09 -9.27 13.16
C ARG A 208 -14.09 -10.68 13.71
N LEU A 209 -13.01 -11.05 14.40
CA LEU A 209 -12.83 -12.38 14.97
C LEU A 209 -12.50 -12.26 16.46
N PRO A 210 -12.94 -13.20 17.31
CA PRO A 210 -12.45 -13.29 18.67
C PRO A 210 -10.92 -13.38 18.68
N ALA A 211 -10.28 -12.66 19.60
CA ALA A 211 -8.84 -12.78 19.77
C ALA A 211 -8.49 -14.15 20.38
N GLU A 212 -7.49 -14.81 19.81
CA GLU A 212 -7.05 -16.12 20.29
C GLU A 212 -6.36 -16.00 21.67
N PRO A 213 -6.73 -16.82 22.66
CA PRO A 213 -6.12 -16.78 23.99
C PRO A 213 -4.60 -16.95 23.94
N GLY A 214 -3.87 -15.97 24.49
CA GLY A 214 -2.39 -16.00 24.54
C GLY A 214 -1.68 -15.55 23.26
N GLN A 215 -2.41 -15.34 22.15
CA GLN A 215 -1.85 -14.81 20.92
C GLN A 215 -1.50 -13.32 21.08
N ARG A 216 -0.32 -12.94 20.57
CA ARG A 216 0.08 -11.53 20.46
C ARG A 216 -0.13 -11.05 19.03
N TYR A 217 -0.85 -9.96 18.89
CA TYR A 217 -1.11 -9.26 17.64
C TYR A 217 -0.14 -8.09 17.44
N PRO A 218 0.12 -7.65 16.19
CA PRO A 218 -0.42 -8.16 14.91
C PRO A 218 0.12 -9.55 14.54
N VAL A 219 -0.54 -10.25 13.63
CA VAL A 219 -0.05 -11.50 13.02
C VAL A 219 -0.37 -11.53 11.53
N CYS A 220 0.57 -12.00 10.71
CA CYS A 220 0.32 -12.35 9.33
C CYS A 220 0.06 -13.86 9.27
N LEU A 221 -1.11 -14.24 8.76
CA LEU A 221 -1.53 -15.63 8.68
C LEU A 221 -0.92 -16.31 7.45
N GLU A 222 -0.92 -15.60 6.33
CA GLU A 222 -0.57 -16.11 5.02
C GLU A 222 -0.39 -14.95 4.03
N GLY A 223 0.10 -15.29 2.85
CA GLY A 223 0.38 -14.37 1.76
C GLY A 223 1.12 -15.09 0.65
N ALA A 224 1.37 -14.38 -0.44
CA ALA A 224 2.14 -14.92 -1.55
C ALA A 224 3.05 -13.85 -2.15
N ARG A 225 4.19 -14.32 -2.65
CA ARG A 225 5.19 -13.56 -3.43
C ARG A 225 5.91 -12.46 -2.64
N ALA A 226 7.13 -12.17 -3.07
CA ALA A 226 7.85 -11.01 -2.61
C ALA A 226 7.15 -9.74 -3.12
N CYS A 227 7.15 -8.68 -2.31
CA CYS A 227 6.71 -7.38 -2.80
C CYS A 227 7.78 -6.75 -3.69
N PRO A 228 7.38 -5.88 -4.63
CA PRO A 228 8.34 -5.12 -5.43
C PRO A 228 9.32 -4.36 -4.53
N PRO A 229 10.61 -4.29 -4.87
CA PRO A 229 11.56 -3.43 -4.16
C PRO A 229 11.10 -1.97 -4.15
N GLU A 230 11.49 -1.21 -3.11
CA GLU A 230 11.33 0.25 -3.11
C GLU A 230 12.01 0.86 -4.35
N ASP A 231 11.43 1.95 -4.87
CA ASP A 231 11.98 2.73 -5.99
C ASP A 231 12.21 1.95 -7.31
N VAL A 232 11.57 0.79 -7.49
CA VAL A 232 11.73 0.00 -8.74
C VAL A 232 10.97 0.59 -9.94
N GLY A 233 10.15 1.64 -9.74
CA GLY A 233 9.45 2.35 -10.83
C GLY A 233 8.04 1.83 -11.10
N GLY A 234 7.30 1.50 -10.04
CA GLY A 234 5.93 0.98 -10.14
C GLY A 234 5.86 -0.42 -10.76
N LEU A 235 4.65 -0.89 -11.09
CA LEU A 235 4.44 -2.26 -11.61
C LEU A 235 5.20 -2.54 -12.92
N TRP A 236 5.34 -1.53 -13.77
CA TRP A 236 6.07 -1.66 -15.03
C TRP A 236 7.56 -1.82 -14.81
N GLY A 237 8.16 -0.94 -13.99
CA GLY A 237 9.57 -1.08 -13.63
C GLY A 237 9.84 -2.38 -12.88
N TYR A 238 8.89 -2.86 -12.07
CA TYR A 238 8.96 -4.19 -11.46
C TYR A 238 8.95 -5.32 -12.50
N ALA A 239 8.10 -5.25 -13.53
CA ALA A 239 8.07 -6.25 -14.59
C ALA A 239 9.38 -6.28 -15.39
N GLU A 240 9.89 -5.11 -15.79
CA GLU A 240 11.19 -4.97 -16.47
C GLU A 240 12.34 -5.52 -15.60
N PHE A 241 12.32 -5.20 -14.31
CA PHE A 241 13.25 -5.73 -13.33
C PHE A 241 13.21 -7.27 -13.28
N LEU A 242 12.02 -7.87 -13.21
CA LEU A 242 11.86 -9.33 -13.19
C LEU A 242 12.37 -9.99 -14.47
N GLU A 243 12.10 -9.39 -15.63
CA GLU A 243 12.63 -9.86 -16.92
C GLU A 243 14.17 -9.81 -16.93
N ALA A 244 14.75 -8.69 -16.48
CA ALA A 244 16.20 -8.51 -16.44
C ALA A 244 16.91 -9.50 -15.51
N ILE A 245 16.38 -9.77 -14.31
CA ILE A 245 17.02 -10.71 -13.37
C ILE A 245 16.80 -12.18 -13.74
N ALA A 246 15.78 -12.50 -14.53
CA ALA A 246 15.48 -13.87 -14.94
C ALA A 246 16.39 -14.37 -16.07
N ASP A 247 16.87 -13.48 -16.94
CA ASP A 247 17.75 -13.81 -18.08
C ASP A 247 19.21 -13.38 -17.81
N PRO A 248 20.14 -14.34 -17.58
CA PRO A 248 21.56 -14.03 -17.37
C PRO A 248 22.26 -13.30 -18.53
N ASP A 249 21.71 -13.39 -19.74
CA ASP A 249 22.23 -12.73 -20.94
C ASP A 249 21.59 -11.35 -21.19
N HIS A 250 20.59 -10.95 -20.38
CA HIS A 250 19.98 -9.63 -20.47
C HIS A 250 21.02 -8.53 -20.20
N ALA A 251 20.99 -7.47 -21.00
CA ALA A 251 21.98 -6.39 -20.93
C ALA A 251 22.10 -5.76 -19.53
N GLU A 252 20.97 -5.69 -18.81
CA GLU A 252 20.85 -5.09 -17.47
C GLU A 252 20.91 -6.12 -16.32
N HIS A 253 21.04 -7.43 -16.60
CA HIS A 253 20.96 -8.49 -15.58
C HIS A 253 21.86 -8.24 -14.36
N LYS A 254 23.15 -7.98 -14.61
CA LYS A 254 24.14 -7.77 -13.56
C LYS A 254 23.90 -6.49 -12.78
N GLU A 255 23.45 -5.43 -13.46
CA GLU A 255 23.18 -4.14 -12.83
C GLU A 255 21.97 -4.25 -11.90
N MET A 256 20.89 -4.88 -12.35
CA MET A 256 19.67 -5.07 -11.55
C MET A 256 19.91 -5.96 -10.33
N LEU A 257 20.69 -7.04 -10.47
CA LEU A 257 21.07 -7.85 -9.32
C LEU A 257 21.93 -7.07 -8.31
N ILE A 258 22.86 -6.24 -8.75
CA ILE A 258 23.65 -5.40 -7.84
C ILE A 258 22.74 -4.39 -7.12
N TRP A 259 21.84 -3.74 -7.87
CA TRP A 259 20.93 -2.73 -7.35
C TRP A 259 20.01 -3.29 -6.25
N VAL A 260 19.43 -4.48 -6.46
CA VAL A 260 18.55 -5.13 -5.47
C VAL A 260 19.30 -5.76 -4.28
N GLY A 261 20.63 -5.68 -4.26
CA GLY A 261 21.46 -6.22 -3.16
C GLY A 261 21.93 -7.67 -3.35
N GLY A 262 21.88 -8.16 -4.58
CA GLY A 262 22.57 -9.38 -5.05
C GLY A 262 21.65 -10.52 -5.44
N HIS A 263 20.47 -10.64 -4.82
CA HIS A 263 19.51 -11.71 -5.10
C HIS A 263 18.09 -11.25 -4.80
N PHE A 264 17.16 -11.64 -5.67
CA PHE A 264 15.73 -11.45 -5.46
C PHE A 264 14.97 -12.69 -5.95
N ASP A 265 14.15 -13.26 -5.08
CA ASP A 265 13.23 -14.34 -5.44
C ASP A 265 11.80 -13.77 -5.43
N PRO A 266 11.14 -13.61 -6.59
CA PRO A 266 9.79 -13.04 -6.67
C PRO A 266 8.73 -13.89 -5.98
N GLU A 267 8.97 -15.18 -5.74
CA GLU A 267 8.02 -16.08 -5.10
C GLU A 267 8.21 -16.17 -3.58
N ALA A 268 9.34 -15.66 -3.06
CA ALA A 268 9.67 -15.78 -1.65
C ALA A 268 8.70 -14.98 -0.75
N PHE A 269 8.03 -15.68 0.16
CA PHE A 269 7.26 -15.08 1.23
C PHE A 269 7.22 -15.97 2.48
N ASP A 270 7.34 -15.37 3.66
CA ASP A 270 7.23 -16.04 4.96
C ASP A 270 6.32 -15.23 5.92
N PRO A 271 5.13 -15.75 6.29
CA PRO A 271 4.20 -15.07 7.18
C PRO A 271 4.74 -14.90 8.62
N ALA A 272 5.62 -15.78 9.09
CA ALA A 272 6.26 -15.65 10.40
C ALA A 272 7.27 -14.50 10.41
N LEU A 273 8.05 -14.35 9.33
CA LEU A 273 8.94 -13.20 9.16
C LEU A 273 8.16 -11.89 9.04
N ALA A 274 7.07 -11.86 8.27
CA ALA A 274 6.19 -10.70 8.17
C ALA A 274 5.60 -10.32 9.55
N THR A 275 5.15 -11.31 10.32
CA THR A 275 4.69 -11.12 11.71
C THR A 275 5.78 -10.51 12.59
N LYS A 276 7.01 -11.00 12.49
CA LYS A 276 8.15 -10.47 13.25
C LYS A 276 8.45 -9.02 12.89
N ARG A 277 8.39 -8.66 11.60
CA ARG A 277 8.57 -7.27 11.11
C ARG A 277 7.48 -6.35 11.64
N MET A 278 6.21 -6.74 11.51
CA MET A 278 5.08 -5.97 12.05
C MET A 278 5.18 -5.75 13.56
N LYS A 279 5.57 -6.76 14.34
CA LYS A 279 5.75 -6.65 15.79
C LYS A 279 6.95 -5.79 16.19
N LYS A 280 8.00 -5.76 15.36
CA LYS A 280 9.16 -4.88 15.56
C LYS A 280 8.79 -3.42 15.27
N GLY A 281 7.91 -3.19 14.29
CA GLY A 281 7.54 -1.86 13.81
C GLY A 281 8.67 -1.17 13.06
N LEU A 282 8.39 0.06 12.62
CA LEU A 282 9.35 0.97 12.01
C LEU A 282 9.78 2.04 13.03
N PRO A 283 10.95 2.67 12.86
CA PRO A 283 11.34 3.79 13.71
C PRO A 283 10.31 4.91 13.66
N ASN A 284 9.90 5.43 14.81
CA ASN A 284 9.00 6.57 14.86
C ASN A 284 9.76 7.86 14.50
N TRP A 285 9.78 8.17 13.21
CA TRP A 285 10.46 9.36 12.69
C TRP A 285 9.89 10.68 13.25
N ARG A 286 8.64 10.70 13.72
CA ARG A 286 8.02 11.88 14.35
C ARG A 286 8.65 12.21 15.71
N GLU A 287 9.24 11.23 16.37
CA GLU A 287 9.91 11.36 17.68
C GLU A 287 11.43 11.58 17.58
N LEU A 288 12.03 11.46 16.40
CA LEU A 288 13.49 11.61 16.19
C LEU A 288 13.95 13.08 16.11
N ARG A 289 13.28 14.01 16.81
CA ARG A 289 13.61 15.45 16.83
C ARG A 289 14.52 15.82 17.98
#